data_AF-A0A2V4NWG9-F1
#
_entry.id   AF-A0A2V4NWG9-F1
#
_cell.length_a   1.000
_cell.length_b   1.000
_cell.length_c   1.000
_cell.angle_alpha   90.00
_cell.angle_beta   90.00
_cell.angle_gamma   90.00
#
_symmetry.space_group_name_H-M   'P 1'
#
loop_
_entity.id
_entity.type
_entity.pdbx_description
1 polymer ?
#
loop_
_entity_poly.entity_id
_entity_poly.type
_entity_poly.pdbx_seq_one_letter_code
_entity_poly.pdbx_strand_id
1 'polypeptide(L)' 'MATERKKILLRLDPAVHDALARWASAELRSTNAQIEFLLRRALAEGGRLPGGVGGLPKRGRPAKELETQTDPDGAGEDE' A
#
# COMPACT_ATOMS: atom_id res chain seq x y z
N MET A 1 -12.39 -5.14 8.78
CA MET A 1 -10.95 -5.43 8.96
C MET A 1 -10.21 -4.86 7.76
N ALA A 2 -9.20 -4.01 7.95
CA ALA A 2 -8.35 -3.59 6.84
C ALA A 2 -7.54 -4.81 6.38
N THR A 3 -7.64 -5.19 5.10
CA THR A 3 -6.76 -6.22 4.54
C THR A 3 -5.33 -5.71 4.58
N GLU A 4 -4.42 -6.50 5.15
CA GLU A 4 -3.00 -6.15 5.22
C GLU A 4 -2.43 -5.96 3.81
N ARG A 5 -1.66 -4.89 3.61
CA ARG A 5 -1.06 -4.59 2.31
C ARG A 5 0.20 -5.41 2.10
N LYS A 6 0.22 -6.20 1.03
CA LYS A 6 1.42 -6.95 0.63
C LYS A 6 2.52 -5.99 0.15
N LYS A 7 3.67 -6.02 0.82
CA LYS A 7 4.88 -5.32 0.38
C LYS A 7 5.65 -6.22 -0.59
N ILE A 8 5.94 -5.73 -1.79
CA ILE A 8 6.73 -6.44 -2.80
C ILE A 8 7.86 -5.54 -3.30
N LEU A 9 9.01 -6.14 -3.64
CA LEU A 9 10.08 -5.44 -4.32
C LEU A 9 9.79 -5.46 -5.83
N LEU A 10 9.51 -4.29 -6.40
CA LEU A 10 9.24 -4.15 -7.83
C LEU A 10 10.52 -3.73 -8.55
N ARG A 11 10.89 -4.49 -9.59
CA ARG A 11 11.96 -4.09 -10.50
C ARG A 11 11.35 -3.25 -11.62
N LEU A 12 11.74 -1.98 -11.71
CA LEU A 12 11.33 -1.06 -12.77
C LEU A 12 12.57 -0.51 -13.46
N ASP A 13 12.41 -0.17 -14.73
CA ASP A 13 13.33 0.73 -15.40
C ASP A 13 13.34 2.10 -14.66
N PRO A 14 14.52 2.70 -14.39
CA PRO A 14 14.59 3.97 -13.67
C PRO A 14 13.81 5.11 -14.33
N ALA A 15 13.83 5.20 -15.67
CA ALA A 15 13.12 6.26 -16.38
C ALA A 15 11.60 6.12 -16.26
N VAL A 16 11.10 4.87 -16.21
CA VAL A 16 9.68 4.58 -15.95
C VAL A 16 9.31 4.98 -14.53
N HIS A 17 10.13 4.63 -13.54
CA HIS A 17 9.90 5.04 -12.16
C HIS A 17 9.82 6.57 -12.04
N ASP A 18 10.73 7.29 -12.68
CA ASP A 18 10.76 8.75 -12.62
C ASP A 18 9.55 9.39 -13.31
N ALA A 19 9.09 8.82 -14.43
CA ALA A 19 7.87 9.26 -15.09
C ALA A 19 6.64 9.07 -14.18
N LEU A 20 6.54 7.93 -13.50
CA LEU A 20 5.47 7.66 -12.53
C LEU A 20 5.52 8.61 -11.34
N ALA A 21 6.71 8.90 -10.81
CA ALA A 21 6.89 9.82 -9.70
C ALA A 21 6.45 11.25 -10.09
N ARG A 22 6.87 11.75 -11.25
CA ARG A 22 6.45 13.07 -11.76
C ARG A 22 4.94 13.17 -11.96
N TRP A 23 4.33 12.12 -12.52
CA TRP A 23 2.88 12.08 -12.70
C TRP A 23 2.15 12.07 -11.35
N ALA A 24 2.60 11.25 -10.40
CA ALA A 24 2.03 11.21 -9.06
C ALA A 24 2.10 12.59 -8.38
N SER A 25 3.23 13.29 -8.50
CA SER A 25 3.39 14.65 -7.97
C SER A 25 2.40 15.64 -8.59
N ALA A 26 2.20 15.60 -9.91
CA ALA A 26 1.24 16.46 -10.60
C ALA A 26 -0.20 16.25 -10.11
N GLU A 27 -0.54 15.03 -9.69
CA GLU A 27 -1.87 14.69 -9.17
C GLU A 27 -1.95 14.76 -7.63
N LEU A 28 -0.90 15.23 -6.97
CA LEU A 28 -0.78 15.30 -5.51
C LEU A 28 -1.05 13.93 -4.85
N ARG A 29 -0.44 12.87 -5.40
CA ARG A 29 -0.44 11.49 -4.89
C ARG A 29 0.97 11.05 -4.54
N SER A 30 1.11 10.06 -3.66
CA SER A 30 2.37 9.33 -3.54
C SER A 30 2.58 8.43 -4.75
N THR A 31 3.83 8.12 -5.09
CA THR A 31 4.15 7.20 -6.18
C THR A 31 3.48 5.84 -6.00
N ASN A 32 3.45 5.30 -4.78
CA ASN A 32 2.77 4.04 -4.48
C ASN A 32 1.25 4.11 -4.71
N ALA A 33 0.61 5.23 -4.34
CA ALA A 33 -0.82 5.42 -4.60
C ALA A 33 -1.11 5.54 -6.10
N GLN A 34 -0.19 6.14 -6.87
CA GLN A 34 -0.31 6.20 -8.32
C GLN A 34 -0.17 4.82 -8.96
N ILE A 35 0.85 4.04 -8.55
CA ILE A 35 1.05 2.67 -9.03
C ILE A 35 -0.19 1.81 -8.75
N GLU A 36 -0.73 1.85 -7.53
CA GLU A 36 -1.93 1.11 -7.16
C GLU A 36 -3.15 1.50 -8.01
N PHE A 37 -3.34 2.80 -8.24
CA PHE A 37 -4.41 3.31 -9.10
C PHE A 37 -4.29 2.75 -10.53
N LEU A 38 -3.09 2.78 -11.11
CA LEU A 38 -2.85 2.29 -12.47
C LEU A 38 -3.05 0.78 -12.59
N LEU A 39 -2.57 0.01 -11.61
CA LEU A 39 -2.73 -1.44 -11.59
C LEU A 39 -4.22 -1.83 -11.53
N ARG A 40 -4.99 -1.18 -10.66
CA ARG A 40 -6.44 -1.43 -10.55
C ARG A 40 -7.18 -1.06 -11.81
N ARG A 41 -6.84 0.09 -12.40
CA ARG A 41 -7.41 0.53 -13.67
C ARG A 41 -7.13 -0.47 -14.78
N ALA A 42 -5.88 -0.90 -14.94
CA ALA A 42 -5.49 -1.89 -15.94
C ALA A 42 -6.16 -3.25 -15.73
N LEU A 43 -6.32 -3.69 -14.48
CA LEU A 43 -7.07 -4.92 -14.16
C LEU A 43 -8.56 -4.77 -14.50
N ALA A 44 -9.17 -3.62 -14.22
CA ALA A 44 -10.58 -3.36 -14.54
C ALA A 44 -10.80 -3.32 -16.06
N GLU A 45 -9.96 -2.58 -16.78
CA GLU A 45 -9.99 -2.49 -18.25
C GLU A 45 -9.77 -3.86 -18.89
N GLY A 46 -8.93 -4.71 -18.28
CA GLY A 46 -8.69 -6.09 -18.71
C GLY A 46 -9.75 -7.10 -18.27
N GLY A 47 -10.80 -6.70 -17.53
CA GLY A 47 -11.82 -7.61 -16.99
C GLY A 47 -11.30 -8.60 -15.94
N ARG A 48 -10.18 -8.29 -15.29
CA ARG A 48 -9.46 -9.15 -14.33
C ARG A 48 -9.49 -8.63 -12.90
N LEU A 49 -10.19 -7.52 -12.64
CA LEU A 49 -10.33 -6.99 -11.29
C LEU A 49 -11.20 -7.93 -10.44
N PRO A 50 -10.70 -8.45 -9.30
CA PRO A 50 -11.51 -9.31 -8.44
C PRO A 50 -12.72 -8.55 -7.85
N GLY A 51 -13.86 -9.23 -7.71
CA GLY A 51 -15.12 -8.61 -7.24
C GLY A 51 -15.09 -8.12 -5.77
N GLY A 52 -14.14 -8.58 -4.96
CA GLY A 52 -14.00 -8.23 -3.54
C GLY A 52 -12.97 -7.14 -3.23
N VAL A 53 -12.41 -6.46 -4.23
CA VAL A 53 -11.39 -5.45 -3.97
C VAL A 53 -12.03 -4.19 -3.38
N GLY A 54 -11.74 -3.88 -2.11
CA GLY A 54 -12.17 -2.64 -1.45
C GLY A 54 -11.69 -1.38 -2.19
N GLY A 55 -12.42 -0.27 -2.04
CA GLY A 55 -12.12 1.00 -2.71
C GLY A 55 -10.72 1.55 -2.40
N LEU A 56 -10.21 2.46 -3.26
CA LEU A 56 -8.94 3.14 -2.97
C LEU A 56 -9.04 3.88 -1.62
N PRO A 57 -8.00 3.82 -0.78
CA PRO A 57 -7.95 4.61 0.46
C PRO A 57 -8.14 6.09 0.17
N LYS A 58 -8.93 6.78 1.00
CA LYS A 58 -9.11 8.23 0.90
C LYS A 58 -7.78 8.96 1.12
N ARG A 59 -7.62 10.11 0.46
CA ARG A 59 -6.46 10.99 0.62
C ARG A 59 -6.36 11.46 2.08
N GLY A 60 -5.15 11.48 2.62
CA GLY A 60 -4.88 11.90 3.99
C GLY A 60 -4.08 10.86 4.78
N ARG A 61 -3.76 11.21 6.03
CA ARG A 61 -3.04 10.31 6.94
C ARG A 61 -3.94 9.10 7.24
N PRO A 62 -3.50 7.85 7.03
CA PRO A 62 -4.22 6.69 7.54
C PRO A 62 -4.38 6.84 9.06
N ALA A 63 -5.55 6.44 9.59
CA ALA A 63 -5.74 6.39 11.03
C ALA A 63 -4.62 5.52 11.64
N LYS A 64 -3.98 6.00 12.71
CA LYS A 64 -2.92 5.26 13.40
C LYS A 64 -3.53 3.98 13.96
N GLU A 65 -3.18 2.83 13.40
CA GLU A 65 -3.46 1.54 14.04
C GLU A 65 -2.67 1.53 15.35
N LEU A 66 -3.39 1.35 16.47
CA LEU A 66 -2.81 1.19 17.79
C LEU A 66 -2.05 -0.15 17.78
N GLU A 67 -0.72 -0.08 17.66
CA GLU A 67 0.15 -1.23 17.86
C GLU A 67 0.05 -1.64 19.34
N THR A 68 -0.80 -2.62 19.64
CA THR A 68 -0.71 -3.37 20.89
C THR A 68 0.51 -4.28 20.78
N GLN A 69 1.63 -3.77 21.26
CA GLN A 69 2.84 -4.54 21.55
C GLN A 69 2.54 -5.43 22.76
N THR A 70 2.11 -6.67 22.53
CA THR A 70 2.22 -7.73 23.52
C THR A 70 3.55 -8.41 23.31
N ASP A 71 4.56 -7.99 24.08
CA ASP A 71 5.78 -8.77 24.29
C ASP A 71 5.42 -10.01 25.12
N PRO A 72 5.68 -11.24 24.65
CA PRO A 72 5.63 -12.43 25.48
C PRO A 72 7.06 -12.81 25.81
N ASP A 73 7.72 -12.06 26.68
CA ASP A 73 8.91 -12.58 27.37
C ASP A 73 9.13 -11.83 28.70
N GLY A 74 8.47 -12.37 29.71
CA GLY A 74 8.67 -12.05 31.13
C GLY A 74 8.48 -13.33 31.93
N ALA A 75 9.06 -14.44 31.46
CA ALA A 75 9.16 -15.67 32.22
C ALA A 75 10.39 -15.57 33.13
N GLY A 76 10.12 -15.36 34.42
CA GLY A 76 10.88 -15.87 35.56
C GLY A 76 12.33 -15.43 35.73
N GLU A 77 12.62 -14.80 36.86
CA GLU A 77 13.66 -15.27 37.77
C GLU A 77 13.37 -14.68 39.16
N ASP A 78 12.89 -15.56 40.04
CA ASP A 78 12.89 -15.37 41.49
C ASP A 78 14.34 -15.40 41.98
N GLU A 79 14.78 -14.39 42.73
CA GLU A 79 15.72 -14.48 43.87
C GLU A 79 15.70 -13.20 44.73
#